data_AF-A0A0S4FQY3-F1
#
_entry.id   AF-A0A0S4FQY3-F1
#
_cell.length_a   1.000
_cell.length_b   1.000
_cell.length_c   1.000
_cell.angle_alpha   90.00
_cell.angle_beta   90.00
_cell.angle_gamma   90.00
#
_symmetry.space_group_name_H-M   'P 1'
#
loop_
_entity.id
_entity.type
_entity.pdbx_description
1 polymer ?
#
loop_
_entity_poly.entity_id
_entity_poly.type
_entity_poly.pdbx_seq_one_letter_code
_entity_poly.pdbx_strand_id
1 'polypeptide(L)'
;MIEKKELVDLIENSELERIPGDRDVWEKHIYLDVNNVLIVGYEEEEVSYKQDPEEETVKTYYWYWELRDSKTWDILFDNHDNVFSFCESEMGNYSDQDRVEDVVGDIDEGEVCGWSEKDWIEDISEYIADKVLEWLKTIKKD
;
A
#
# COMPACT_ATOMS: atom_id res chain seq x y z
N MET A 1 9.60 23.24 0.36
CA MET A 1 8.34 22.96 1.08
C MET A 1 7.27 22.80 0.04
N ILE A 2 7.12 21.54 -0.37
CA ILE A 2 6.20 21.09 -1.42
C ILE A 2 4.76 21.52 -1.12
N GLU A 3 3.99 21.84 -2.16
CA GLU A 3 2.56 22.14 -2.01
C GLU A 3 1.76 20.83 -1.84
N LYS A 4 0.61 20.86 -1.15
CA LYS A 4 -0.23 19.66 -0.93
C LYS A 4 -0.56 18.97 -2.24
N LYS A 5 -1.01 19.73 -3.24
CA LYS A 5 -1.40 19.17 -4.54
C LYS A 5 -0.23 18.46 -5.23
N GLU A 6 0.94 19.08 -5.21
CA GLU A 6 2.15 18.48 -5.79
C GLU A 6 2.54 17.19 -5.05
N LEU A 7 2.40 17.16 -3.73
CA LEU A 7 2.65 15.96 -2.92
C LEU A 7 1.64 14.84 -3.22
N VAL A 8 0.35 15.16 -3.35
CA VAL A 8 -0.69 14.21 -3.76
C VAL A 8 -0.37 13.61 -5.12
N ASP A 9 -0.06 14.47 -6.11
CA ASP A 9 0.30 14.02 -7.46
C ASP A 9 1.51 13.08 -7.42
N LEU A 10 2.53 13.35 -6.60
CA LEU A 10 3.68 12.46 -6.41
C LEU A 10 3.32 11.13 -5.74
N ILE A 11 2.45 11.14 -4.73
CA ILE A 11 2.02 9.92 -4.02
C ILE A 11 1.26 9.00 -4.99
N GLU A 12 0.38 9.55 -5.83
CA GLU A 12 -0.42 8.78 -6.78
C GLU A 12 0.42 8.26 -7.95
N ASN A 13 1.27 9.11 -8.53
CA ASN A 13 1.93 8.81 -9.81
C ASN A 13 3.33 8.19 -9.68
N SER A 14 3.91 8.14 -8.48
CA SER A 14 5.20 7.48 -8.29
C SER A 14 5.05 5.96 -8.31
N GLU A 15 5.97 5.31 -9.02
CA GLU A 15 6.00 3.86 -9.21
C GLU A 15 6.29 3.15 -7.87
N LEU A 16 5.54 2.07 -7.61
CA LEU A 16 5.80 1.17 -6.50
C LEU A 16 6.81 0.12 -6.94
N GLU A 17 7.86 -0.06 -6.15
CA GLU A 17 8.86 -1.08 -6.34
C GLU A 17 8.71 -2.16 -5.27
N ARG A 18 8.81 -3.42 -5.71
CA ARG A 18 8.81 -4.55 -4.79
C ARG A 18 10.13 -4.60 -4.02
N ILE A 19 10.05 -4.59 -2.70
CA ILE A 19 11.21 -4.72 -1.84
C ILE A 19 11.62 -6.21 -1.73
N PRO A 20 12.89 -6.56 -1.98
CA PRO A 20 13.35 -7.93 -1.83
C PRO A 20 13.25 -8.39 -0.37
N GLY A 21 12.50 -9.48 -0.13
CA GLY A 21 12.33 -10.03 1.21
C GLY A 21 11.48 -11.30 1.23
N ASP A 22 11.25 -11.82 2.44
CA ASP A 22 10.39 -13.00 2.67
C ASP A 22 8.88 -12.65 2.67
N ARG A 23 8.54 -11.36 2.78
CA ARG A 23 7.17 -10.84 2.71
C ARG A 23 6.96 -10.08 1.41
N ASP A 24 5.72 -10.01 0.96
CA ASP A 24 5.38 -9.15 -0.16
C ASP A 24 5.21 -7.71 0.32
N VAL A 25 6.20 -6.88 0.02
CA VAL A 25 6.26 -5.47 0.41
C VAL A 25 6.53 -4.65 -0.83
N TRP A 26 5.73 -3.60 -1.01
CA TRP A 26 5.86 -2.67 -2.13
C TRP A 26 5.99 -1.26 -1.59
N GLU A 27 7.01 -0.54 -2.04
CA GLU A 27 7.31 0.80 -1.58
C GLU A 27 7.59 1.74 -2.74
N LYS A 28 7.22 3.01 -2.57
CA LYS A 28 7.70 4.11 -3.39
C LYS A 28 8.44 5.10 -2.51
N HIS A 29 9.56 5.61 -3.00
CA HIS A 29 10.39 6.58 -2.28
C HIS A 29 10.30 7.95 -2.94
N ILE A 30 9.65 8.89 -2.25
CA ILE A 30 9.36 10.24 -2.75
C ILE A 30 10.26 11.25 -2.03
N TYR A 31 11.17 11.87 -2.75
CA TYR A 31 12.12 12.85 -2.19
C TYR A 31 11.48 14.25 -2.14
N LEU A 32 11.28 14.81 -0.95
CA LEU A 32 10.43 16.00 -0.73
C LEU A 32 11.19 17.33 -0.57
N ASP A 33 12.36 17.33 0.07
CA ASP A 33 13.24 18.49 0.29
C ASP A 33 14.67 17.94 0.60
N VAL A 34 15.67 18.80 0.82
CA VAL A 34 17.12 18.46 0.88
C VAL A 34 17.50 17.29 1.80
N ASN A 35 16.72 17.01 2.85
CA ASN A 35 17.03 15.98 3.84
C ASN A 35 15.87 15.01 4.13
N ASN A 36 14.75 15.03 3.39
CA ASN A 36 13.59 14.20 3.74
C ASN A 36 13.14 13.33 2.57
N VAL A 37 12.86 12.06 2.85
CA VAL A 37 12.22 11.11 1.94
C VAL A 37 10.94 10.59 2.58
N LEU A 38 9.86 10.59 1.82
CA LEU A 38 8.60 9.95 2.16
C LEU A 38 8.60 8.56 1.53
N ILE A 39 8.44 7.54 2.35
CA ILE A 39 8.15 6.18 1.92
C ILE A 39 6.64 6.01 2.00
N VAL A 40 6.01 5.55 0.93
CA VAL A 40 4.63 5.08 0.95
C VAL A 40 4.63 3.66 0.42
N GLY A 41 4.02 2.74 1.12
CA GLY A 41 4.04 1.35 0.73
C GLY A 41 2.89 0.56 1.31
N TYR A 42 2.83 -0.71 0.94
CA TYR A 42 1.98 -1.68 1.59
C TYR A 42 2.75 -2.97 1.84
N GLU A 43 2.37 -3.68 2.91
CA GLU A 43 2.90 -4.99 3.23
C GLU A 43 1.79 -6.03 3.43
N GLU A 44 2.08 -7.28 3.03
CA GLU A 44 1.25 -8.46 3.29
C GLU A 44 1.31 -8.83 4.78
N GLU A 45 0.15 -8.94 5.44
CA GLU A 45 0.08 -9.36 6.86
C GLU A 45 -0.52 -10.76 7.02
N GLU A 46 -1.70 -11.01 6.44
CA GLU A 46 -2.42 -12.27 6.60
C GLU A 46 -2.83 -12.88 5.25
N VAL A 47 -2.48 -14.16 5.08
CA VAL A 47 -2.95 -14.99 3.98
C VAL A 47 -4.05 -15.90 4.51
N SER A 48 -5.29 -15.66 4.08
CA SER A 48 -6.41 -16.52 4.44
C SER A 48 -6.55 -17.62 3.40
N TYR A 49 -6.18 -18.85 3.79
CA TYR A 49 -6.38 -20.04 2.96
C TYR A 49 -7.76 -20.65 3.23
N LYS A 50 -8.59 -20.84 2.20
CA LYS A 50 -9.61 -21.89 2.26
C LYS A 50 -8.95 -23.25 2.06
N GLN A 51 -9.51 -24.28 2.69
CA GLN A 51 -8.89 -25.62 2.81
C GLN A 51 -8.80 -26.40 1.48
N ASP A 52 -9.35 -25.88 0.38
CA ASP A 52 -9.36 -26.52 -0.93
C ASP A 52 -8.28 -25.93 -1.86
N PRO A 53 -7.39 -26.75 -2.46
CA PRO A 53 -6.31 -26.30 -3.34
C PRO A 53 -6.76 -25.80 -4.71
N GLU A 54 -8.07 -25.86 -5.01
CA GLU A 54 -8.70 -25.32 -6.22
C GLU A 54 -9.37 -23.95 -5.98
N GLU A 55 -9.39 -23.45 -4.74
CA GLU A 55 -10.04 -22.17 -4.41
C GLU A 55 -9.06 -20.99 -4.27
N GLU A 56 -9.59 -19.84 -4.64
CA GLU A 56 -8.97 -18.51 -4.64
C GLU A 56 -8.38 -18.13 -3.27
N THR A 57 -7.14 -17.63 -3.29
CA THR A 57 -6.41 -17.16 -2.10
C THR A 57 -6.64 -15.67 -1.95
N VAL A 58 -7.09 -15.24 -0.77
CA VAL A 58 -7.25 -13.81 -0.45
C VAL A 58 -6.08 -13.36 0.42
N LYS A 59 -5.37 -12.34 -0.06
CA LYS A 59 -4.29 -11.66 0.65
C LYS A 59 -4.76 -10.30 1.10
N THR A 60 -4.50 -9.96 2.36
CA THR A 60 -4.77 -8.63 2.90
C THR A 60 -3.46 -7.85 3.00
N TYR A 61 -3.46 -6.64 2.44
CA TYR A 61 -2.36 -5.70 2.48
C TYR A 61 -2.76 -4.45 3.27
N TYR A 62 -1.81 -3.91 4.02
CA TYR A 62 -1.98 -2.67 4.77
C TYR A 62 -1.08 -1.59 4.22
N TRP A 63 -1.64 -0.42 3.96
CA TRP A 63 -0.86 0.75 3.61
C TRP A 63 -0.15 1.32 4.84
N TYR A 64 1.08 1.75 4.61
CA TYR A 64 1.88 2.48 5.57
C TYR A 64 2.61 3.63 4.88
N TRP A 65 3.03 4.60 5.67
CA TRP A 65 3.90 5.66 5.19
C TRP A 65 4.84 6.15 6.28
N GLU A 66 6.05 6.52 5.88
CA GLU A 66 7.10 6.97 6.77
C GLU A 66 7.78 8.20 6.22
N LEU A 67 8.14 9.12 7.09
CA LEU A 67 9.02 10.23 6.78
C LEU A 67 10.40 9.94 7.38
N ARG A 68 11.42 9.85 6.54
CA ARG A 68 12.79 9.55 6.95
C ARG A 68 13.76 10.66 6.59
N ASP A 69 14.89 10.71 7.29
CA ASP A 69 16.04 11.52 6.87
C ASP A 69 16.68 10.88 5.63
N SER A 70 16.84 11.63 4.56
CA SER A 70 17.33 11.11 3.27
C SER A 70 18.82 10.76 3.26
N LYS A 71 19.59 11.15 4.29
CA LYS A 71 21.02 10.86 4.41
C LYS A 71 21.28 9.70 5.35
N THR A 72 20.60 9.66 6.49
CA THR A 72 20.82 8.62 7.51
C THR A 72 19.83 7.46 7.38
N TRP A 73 18.71 7.66 6.68
CA TRP A 73 17.58 6.71 6.61
C TRP A 73 16.90 6.45 7.96
N ASP A 74 17.14 7.31 8.96
CA ASP A 74 16.44 7.26 10.23
C ASP A 74 14.97 7.65 10.05
N ILE A 75 14.08 6.91 10.73
CA ILE A 75 12.65 7.23 10.77
C ILE A 75 12.47 8.48 11.64
N LEU A 76 11.89 9.52 11.04
CA LEU A 76 11.51 10.75 11.73
C LEU A 76 10.07 10.64 12.23
N PHE A 77 9.19 10.10 11.39
CA PHE A 77 7.78 9.83 11.68
C PHE A 77 7.33 8.60 10.88
N ASP A 78 6.39 7.83 11.41
CA ASP A 78 5.81 6.67 10.76
C ASP A 78 4.30 6.56 11.01
N ASN A 79 3.65 5.81 10.12
CA ASN A 79 2.30 5.29 10.33
C ASN A 79 2.26 3.84 9.85
N HIS A 80 2.19 2.92 10.81
CA HIS A 80 1.92 1.50 10.61
C HIS A 80 0.67 1.08 11.39
N ASP A 81 -0.30 1.99 11.49
CA ASP A 81 -1.48 1.80 12.33
C ASP A 81 -2.50 0.84 11.70
N ASN A 82 -2.20 0.28 10.52
CA ASN A 82 -3.05 -0.64 9.76
C ASN A 82 -4.48 -0.10 9.54
N VAL A 83 -4.59 1.22 9.39
CA VAL A 83 -5.88 1.94 9.26
C VAL A 83 -6.46 1.81 7.86
N PHE A 84 -5.59 1.70 6.85
CA PHE A 84 -5.98 1.58 5.45
C PHE A 84 -5.52 0.24 4.92
N SER A 85 -6.44 -0.51 4.32
CA SER A 85 -6.18 -1.87 3.86
C SER A 85 -6.94 -2.18 2.59
N PHE A 86 -6.36 -3.06 1.78
CA PHE A 86 -7.03 -3.63 0.63
C PHE A 86 -6.76 -5.13 0.56
N CYS A 87 -7.61 -5.84 -0.16
CA CYS A 87 -7.43 -7.26 -0.41
C CYS A 87 -7.18 -7.48 -1.90
N GLU A 88 -6.27 -8.40 -2.23
CA GLU A 88 -6.16 -8.95 -3.56
C GLU A 88 -6.50 -10.43 -3.51
N SER A 89 -7.27 -10.88 -4.50
CA SER A 89 -7.55 -12.28 -4.70
C SER A 89 -6.71 -12.84 -5.85
N GLU A 90 -6.03 -13.95 -5.59
CA GLU A 90 -5.31 -14.71 -6.61
C GLU A 90 -5.98 -16.08 -6.76
N MET A 91 -6.51 -16.38 -7.96
CA MET A 91 -6.92 -17.75 -8.30
C MET A 91 -5.67 -18.64 -8.40
N GLY A 92 -5.69 -19.77 -7.69
CA GLY A 92 -4.63 -20.77 -7.77
C GLY A 92 -4.40 -21.24 -9.21
N ASN A 93 -3.13 -21.21 -9.64
CA ASN A 93 -2.58 -21.70 -10.92
C ASN A 93 -3.51 -22.59 -11.77
N TYR A 94 -4.13 -22.02 -12.80
CA TYR A 94 -4.59 -22.80 -13.95
C TYR A 94 -3.39 -23.07 -14.85
N SER A 95 -3.02 -24.36 -14.99
CA SER A 95 -2.07 -24.79 -16.02
C SER A 95 -2.60 -24.42 -17.41
N ASP A 96 -1.72 -23.88 -18.26
CA ASP A 96 -1.91 -23.34 -19.62
C ASP A 96 -2.81 -24.15 -20.59
N GLN A 97 -4.11 -24.31 -20.34
CA GLN A 97 -4.96 -24.94 -21.37
C GLN A 97 -6.48 -24.73 -21.38
N ASP A 98 -7.06 -23.72 -20.74
CA ASP A 98 -8.46 -23.39 -21.07
C ASP A 98 -8.74 -21.89 -21.15
N ARG A 99 -9.17 -21.49 -22.35
CA ARG A 99 -9.53 -20.14 -22.74
C ARG A 99 -10.98 -19.90 -22.31
N VAL A 100 -11.19 -18.77 -21.64
CA VAL A 100 -12.35 -17.88 -21.82
C VAL A 100 -13.71 -18.58 -21.73
N GLU A 101 -14.25 -18.70 -20.53
CA GLU A 101 -15.69 -18.61 -20.29
C GLU A 101 -15.94 -18.23 -18.83
N ASP A 102 -16.93 -17.37 -18.61
CA ASP A 102 -17.37 -16.81 -17.34
C ASP A 102 -17.42 -17.86 -16.21
N VAL A 103 -16.39 -17.90 -15.36
CA VAL A 103 -16.48 -18.53 -14.04
C VAL A 103 -16.46 -17.40 -13.04
N VAL A 104 -17.67 -16.94 -12.70
CA VAL A 104 -17.92 -16.20 -11.46
C VAL A 104 -17.42 -17.10 -10.34
N GLY A 105 -16.29 -16.75 -9.73
CA GLY A 105 -15.80 -17.44 -8.56
C GLY A 105 -16.86 -17.37 -7.46
N ASP A 106 -17.16 -18.50 -6.83
CA ASP A 106 -18.10 -18.61 -5.69
C ASP A 106 -17.53 -17.98 -4.40
N ILE A 107 -16.63 -17.00 -4.50
CA ILE A 107 -16.21 -16.16 -3.39
C ILE A 107 -17.02 -14.87 -3.45
N ASP A 108 -17.92 -14.71 -2.48
CA ASP A 108 -18.49 -13.41 -2.17
C ASP A 108 -17.34 -12.57 -1.58
N GLU A 109 -16.65 -11.80 -2.43
CA GLU A 109 -15.58 -10.88 -2.02
C GLU A 109 -16.02 -10.05 -0.80
N GLY A 110 -17.30 -9.69 -0.71
CA GLY A 110 -17.86 -8.94 0.42
C GLY A 110 -17.97 -9.69 1.76
N GLU A 111 -17.85 -11.03 1.78
CA GLU A 111 -17.90 -11.84 3.02
C GLU A 111 -16.48 -12.14 3.57
N VAL A 112 -15.46 -12.15 2.70
CA VAL A 112 -14.05 -12.35 3.07
C VAL A 112 -13.31 -11.01 3.22
N CYS A 113 -13.51 -10.10 2.27
CA CYS A 113 -12.99 -8.74 2.23
C CYS A 113 -14.01 -7.78 2.85
N GLY A 114 -14.27 -7.89 4.16
CA GLY A 114 -15.26 -7.02 4.81
C GLY A 114 -15.00 -5.52 4.60
N TRP A 115 -16.01 -4.77 4.13
CA TRP A 115 -16.25 -3.31 4.12
C TRP A 115 -15.14 -2.31 3.70
N SER A 116 -13.84 -2.62 3.73
CA SER A 116 -12.74 -1.68 3.41
C SER A 116 -12.27 -1.77 1.95
N GLU A 117 -13.13 -2.22 1.04
CA GLU A 117 -12.74 -2.64 -0.32
C GLU A 117 -12.04 -1.58 -1.21
N LYS A 118 -11.90 -0.31 -0.81
CA LYS A 118 -11.35 0.73 -1.70
C LYS A 118 -10.61 1.85 -0.96
N ASP A 119 -9.49 1.51 -0.32
CA ASP A 119 -8.46 2.51 -0.04
C ASP A 119 -7.42 2.46 -1.17
N TRP A 120 -7.83 2.85 -2.40
CA TRP A 120 -6.86 3.03 -3.47
C TRP A 120 -5.90 4.13 -3.05
N ILE A 121 -4.69 4.13 -3.61
CA ILE A 121 -3.72 5.18 -3.31
C ILE A 121 -4.31 6.58 -3.59
N GLU A 122 -5.21 6.70 -4.58
CA GLU A 122 -5.97 7.91 -4.92
C GLU A 122 -6.99 8.33 -3.84
N ASP A 123 -7.54 7.37 -3.09
CA ASP A 123 -8.51 7.62 -2.02
C ASP A 123 -7.81 8.10 -0.73
N ILE A 124 -6.55 7.67 -0.51
CA ILE A 124 -5.78 7.97 0.71
C ILE A 124 -4.66 9.01 0.49
N SER A 125 -4.29 9.33 -0.75
CA SER A 125 -3.21 10.25 -1.11
C SER A 125 -3.36 11.61 -0.42
N GLU A 126 -4.58 12.15 -0.41
CA GLU A 126 -4.91 13.41 0.26
C GLU A 126 -4.64 13.36 1.75
N TYR A 127 -5.00 12.25 2.41
CA TYR A 127 -4.80 12.05 3.84
C TYR A 127 -3.30 11.93 4.17
N ILE A 128 -2.58 11.12 3.41
CA ILE A 128 -1.12 10.96 3.54
C ILE A 128 -0.43 12.33 3.36
N ALA A 129 -0.79 13.08 2.31
CA ALA A 129 -0.22 14.39 2.04
C ALA A 129 -0.47 15.39 3.18
N ASP A 130 -1.68 15.43 3.74
CA ASP A 130 -1.99 16.28 4.89
C ASP A 130 -1.11 15.92 6.09
N LYS A 131 -1.00 14.62 6.42
CA LYS A 131 -0.18 14.14 7.55
C LYS A 131 1.29 14.45 7.38
N VAL A 132 1.84 14.20 6.20
CA VAL A 132 3.25 14.46 5.90
C VAL A 132 3.55 15.95 5.97
N LEU A 133 2.65 16.83 5.50
CA LEU A 133 2.82 18.26 5.65
C LEU A 133 2.75 18.72 7.12
N GLU A 134 1.95 18.08 7.97
CA GLU A 134 1.96 18.31 9.42
C GLU A 134 3.31 17.91 10.05
N TRP A 135 3.86 16.75 9.68
CA TRP A 135 5.17 16.27 10.15
C TRP A 135 6.31 17.21 9.72
N LEU A 136 6.33 17.61 8.44
CA LEU A 136 7.32 18.54 7.90
C LEU A 136 7.28 19.91 8.60
N LYS A 137 6.11 20.38 9.03
CA LYS A 137 5.98 21.62 9.82
C LYS A 137 6.52 21.47 11.24
N THR A 138 6.47 20.27 11.81
CA THR A 138 7.01 19.97 13.15
C THR A 138 8.53 20.03 13.11
N ILE A 139 9.17 19.40 12.11
CA ILE A 139 10.63 19.39 11.96
C ILE A 139 11.21 20.79 11.74
N LYS A 140 10.50 21.67 11.01
CA LYS A 140 10.99 23.03 10.71
C LYS A 140 10.92 24.01 11.88
N LYS A 141 10.27 23.63 12.98
CA LYS A 141 10.15 24.48 14.18
C LYS A 141 11.33 24.31 15.14
N ASP A 142 12.17 23.31 14.94
CA ASP A 142 13.44 23.11 15.63
C ASP A 142 14.62 23.71 14.85
#